data_AF-A0A831M541-F1
#
_entry.id   AF-A0A831M541-F1
#
_cell.length_a   1.000
_cell.length_b   1.000
_cell.length_c   1.000
_cell.angle_alpha   90.00
_cell.angle_beta   90.00
_cell.angle_gamma   90.00
#
_symmetry.space_group_name_H-M   'P 1'
#
loop_
_entity.id
_entity.type
_entity.pdbx_description
1 polymer ?
#
loop_
_entity_poly.entity_id
_entity_poly.type
_entity_poly.pdbx_seq_one_letter_code
_entity_poly.pdbx_strand_id
1 'polypeptide(L)'
;MDPMITPIGLRNQARRQLTPSREGAISCTREATVEFSKDVLKLDLPAEADRIVAFIRDQLKWMHRKGIVIGLSGGVDSALAAALSVEAVGKDKVLGLLLPDKESSPQSAEFASKHAAALGIETILVDITPVLEAFGTYEKRDAVVRSVFPEYGPGYGMKITLPPDVLNKDSLNFFTLTVVDPGGAAHTVRLSPDQAQGIIAATCTKHRTRMMTQYYHAERLNYLVCGTTNKSEALQGLFVKYGDGGVDIEPIAHLFKTQVRALAAHMGVIPEIVGRPPCPDTYSAPVTDEEWYFRMPFEQLDLLLYAWEAKVPLPEIARVMGLAEDQIKRAFRDFTSKHNTTEHLRQFPPSLG
;
A
#
# COMPACT_ATOMS: atom_id res chain seq x y z
N MET A 1 -48.12 -14.89 -13.96
CA MET A 1 -48.40 -13.96 -15.08
C MET A 1 -47.29 -12.95 -15.05
N ASP A 2 -46.39 -13.10 -16.01
CA ASP A 2 -45.09 -12.44 -16.11
C ASP A 2 -45.13 -11.65 -17.44
N PRO A 3 -44.82 -10.33 -17.47
CA PRO A 3 -44.63 -9.63 -18.71
C PRO A 3 -43.14 -9.28 -18.92
N MET A 4 -42.51 -10.10 -19.75
CA MET A 4 -41.76 -9.71 -20.96
C MET A 4 -41.02 -8.35 -20.96
N ILE A 5 -39.69 -8.39 -20.93
CA ILE A 5 -38.82 -7.42 -21.62
C ILE A 5 -37.78 -8.18 -22.45
N THR A 6 -37.69 -7.77 -23.71
CA THR A 6 -36.98 -8.37 -24.84
C THR A 6 -35.45 -8.15 -24.78
N PRO A 7 -34.60 -9.07 -25.28
CA PRO A 7 -33.15 -8.89 -25.33
C PRO A 7 -32.68 -8.17 -26.61
N ILE A 8 -31.79 -7.17 -26.46
CA ILE A 8 -31.10 -6.48 -27.56
C ILE A 8 -29.79 -7.21 -27.89
N GLY A 9 -29.59 -7.46 -29.20
CA GLY A 9 -28.63 -8.39 -29.76
C GLY A 9 -27.16 -7.96 -29.80
N LEU A 10 -26.32 -8.97 -29.63
CA LEU A 10 -24.89 -9.01 -29.94
C LEU A 10 -24.67 -9.05 -31.45
N ARG A 11 -23.93 -8.08 -32.00
CA ARG A 11 -23.43 -8.12 -33.38
C ARG A 11 -22.07 -8.83 -33.43
N ASN A 12 -22.05 -9.94 -34.16
CA ASN A 12 -20.87 -10.64 -34.65
C ASN A 12 -19.95 -9.69 -35.46
N GLN A 13 -18.65 -9.71 -35.17
CA GLN A 13 -17.62 -9.34 -36.13
C GLN A 13 -16.60 -10.47 -36.28
N ALA A 14 -16.21 -10.66 -37.54
CA ALA A 14 -15.67 -11.87 -38.11
C ALA A 14 -14.23 -12.20 -37.67
N ARG A 15 -13.99 -13.50 -37.43
CA ARG A 15 -12.65 -14.11 -37.43
C ARG A 15 -12.07 -14.04 -38.85
N ARG A 16 -10.97 -13.31 -39.04
CA ARG A 16 -10.06 -13.51 -40.18
C ARG A 16 -8.91 -14.40 -39.73
N GLN A 17 -8.85 -15.60 -40.30
CA GLN A 17 -7.67 -16.45 -40.27
C GLN A 17 -6.60 -15.87 -41.22
N LEU A 18 -5.38 -15.69 -40.73
CA LEU A 18 -4.19 -15.38 -41.53
C LEU A 18 -3.17 -16.48 -41.26
N THR A 19 -2.77 -17.17 -42.32
CA THR A 19 -1.72 -18.20 -42.37
C THR A 19 -0.33 -17.57 -42.24
N PRO A 20 0.68 -18.30 -41.73
CA PRO A 20 2.02 -17.75 -41.55
C PRO A 20 2.84 -17.83 -42.84
N SER A 21 3.55 -16.75 -43.16
CA SER A 21 4.58 -16.72 -44.21
C SER A 21 5.94 -16.36 -43.60
N ARG A 22 6.99 -16.87 -44.28
CA ARG A 22 8.35 -17.18 -43.82
C ARG A 22 9.22 -16.01 -43.36
N GLU A 23 10.04 -16.32 -42.36
CA GLU A 23 11.45 -15.94 -42.15
C GLU A 23 11.97 -14.65 -42.81
N GLY A 24 12.13 -13.64 -41.96
CA GLY A 24 13.08 -12.54 -42.15
C GLY A 24 13.84 -12.33 -40.84
N ALA A 25 15.13 -12.61 -40.84
CA ALA A 25 16.02 -12.44 -39.70
C ALA A 25 16.05 -10.96 -39.28
N ILE A 26 15.44 -10.63 -38.14
CA ILE A 26 15.57 -9.32 -37.50
C ILE A 26 16.69 -9.42 -36.48
N SER A 27 17.75 -8.67 -36.78
CA SER A 27 18.87 -8.33 -35.90
C SER A 27 18.42 -8.14 -34.46
N CYS A 28 18.90 -9.01 -33.58
CA CYS A 28 18.76 -8.88 -32.13
C CYS A 28 19.54 -7.64 -31.66
N THR A 29 18.86 -6.50 -31.62
CA THR A 29 19.33 -5.34 -30.85
C THR A 29 19.27 -5.73 -29.38
N ARG A 30 20.43 -5.91 -28.75
CA ARG A 30 20.55 -6.04 -27.30
C ARG A 30 19.79 -4.87 -26.67
N GLU A 31 18.70 -5.17 -25.97
CA GLU A 31 18.15 -4.23 -24.99
C GLU A 31 19.30 -3.85 -24.05
N ALA A 32 19.50 -2.54 -23.85
CA ALA A 32 20.50 -2.05 -22.91
C ALA A 32 20.12 -2.58 -21.53
N THR A 33 20.80 -3.62 -21.06
CA THR A 33 20.65 -4.12 -19.69
C THR A 33 21.11 -2.99 -18.76
N VAL A 34 20.18 -2.37 -18.04
CA VAL A 34 20.48 -1.38 -17.02
C VAL A 34 21.40 -2.06 -16.00
N GLU A 35 22.62 -1.54 -15.84
CA GLU A 35 23.59 -2.05 -14.86
C GLU A 35 23.05 -1.80 -13.44
N PHE A 36 23.09 -2.83 -12.58
CA PHE A 36 22.61 -2.66 -11.20
C PHE A 36 23.58 -1.78 -10.42
N SER A 37 23.06 -0.71 -9.83
CA SER A 37 23.83 0.24 -9.02
C SER A 37 22.97 0.81 -7.89
N LYS A 38 23.59 1.48 -6.91
CA LYS A 38 22.85 2.19 -5.85
C LYS A 38 21.98 3.34 -6.39
N ASP A 39 22.25 3.76 -7.62
CA ASP A 39 21.55 4.85 -8.30
C ASP A 39 20.44 4.35 -9.23
N VAL A 40 20.23 3.03 -9.33
CA VAL A 40 19.27 2.42 -10.28
C VAL A 40 17.83 2.88 -10.07
N LEU A 41 17.50 3.37 -8.87
CA LEU A 41 16.19 3.89 -8.52
C LEU A 41 16.06 5.42 -8.67
N LYS A 42 17.11 6.13 -9.11
CA LYS A 42 17.02 7.57 -9.38
C LYS A 42 16.02 7.84 -10.51
N LEU A 43 15.21 8.88 -10.32
CA LEU A 43 14.17 9.29 -11.26
C LEU A 43 14.43 10.71 -11.77
N ASP A 44 14.02 10.96 -13.01
CA ASP A 44 13.73 12.31 -13.47
C ASP A 44 12.40 12.74 -12.83
N LEU A 45 12.48 13.47 -11.71
CA LEU A 45 11.31 13.78 -10.87
C LEU A 45 10.26 14.62 -11.62
N PRO A 46 10.62 15.70 -12.36
CA PRO A 46 9.65 16.42 -13.18
C PRO A 46 8.97 15.54 -14.24
N ALA A 47 9.75 14.80 -15.02
CA ALA A 47 9.18 13.96 -16.08
C ALA A 47 8.26 12.87 -15.53
N GLU A 48 8.61 12.32 -14.37
CA GLU A 48 7.81 11.29 -13.71
C GLU A 48 6.51 11.87 -13.10
N ALA A 49 6.57 13.07 -12.51
CA ALA A 49 5.37 13.77 -12.06
C ALA A 49 4.40 14.03 -13.23
N ASP A 50 4.91 14.54 -14.35
CA ASP A 50 4.13 14.79 -15.56
C ASP A 50 3.46 13.51 -16.09
N ARG A 51 4.20 12.40 -16.07
CA ARG A 51 3.69 11.08 -16.50
C ARG A 51 2.52 10.60 -15.63
N ILE A 52 2.65 10.75 -14.31
CA ILE A 52 1.59 10.33 -13.36
C ILE A 52 0.38 11.26 -13.46
N VAL A 53 0.60 12.57 -13.59
CA VAL A 53 -0.46 13.55 -13.79
C VAL A 53 -1.26 13.26 -15.08
N ALA A 54 -0.57 12.94 -16.18
CA ALA A 54 -1.21 12.52 -17.41
C ALA A 54 -2.04 11.25 -17.22
N PHE A 55 -1.49 10.23 -16.55
CA PHE A 55 -2.22 9.01 -16.22
C PHE A 55 -3.52 9.29 -15.46
N ILE A 56 -3.47 10.10 -14.39
CA ILE A 56 -4.65 10.45 -13.60
C ILE A 56 -5.73 11.12 -14.48
N ARG A 57 -5.34 12.07 -15.33
CA ARG A 57 -6.25 12.76 -16.28
C ARG A 57 -6.91 11.78 -17.26
N ASP A 58 -6.12 10.84 -17.80
CA ASP A 58 -6.62 9.83 -18.73
C ASP A 58 -7.61 8.87 -18.07
N GLN A 59 -7.35 8.45 -16.83
CA GLN A 59 -8.25 7.57 -16.08
C GLN A 59 -9.60 8.24 -15.77
N LEU A 60 -9.58 9.51 -15.37
CA LEU A 60 -10.81 10.29 -15.17
C LEU A 60 -11.65 10.39 -16.44
N LYS A 61 -10.99 10.66 -17.58
CA LYS A 61 -11.65 10.75 -18.88
C LYS A 61 -12.26 9.41 -19.30
N TRP A 62 -11.51 8.32 -19.15
CA TRP A 62 -11.95 6.97 -19.51
C TRP A 62 -13.14 6.50 -18.66
N MET A 63 -13.10 6.76 -17.34
CA MET A 63 -14.17 6.36 -16.41
C MET A 63 -15.30 7.38 -16.29
N HIS A 64 -15.26 8.48 -17.04
CA HIS A 64 -16.26 9.56 -17.02
C HIS A 64 -16.50 10.15 -15.62
N ARG A 65 -15.44 10.32 -14.84
CA ARG A 65 -15.50 10.88 -13.47
C ARG A 65 -15.09 12.36 -13.45
N LYS A 66 -15.59 13.08 -12.45
CA LYS A 66 -15.51 14.55 -12.36
C LYS A 66 -14.38 15.07 -11.46
N GLY A 67 -13.77 14.21 -10.66
CA GLY A 67 -12.76 14.55 -9.66
C GLY A 67 -12.29 13.33 -8.88
N ILE A 68 -11.59 13.57 -7.77
CA ILE A 68 -10.87 12.56 -7.00
C ILE A 68 -11.26 12.65 -5.53
N VAL A 69 -11.50 11.50 -4.91
CA VAL A 69 -11.55 11.30 -3.46
C VAL A 69 -10.29 10.57 -3.03
N ILE A 70 -9.66 11.02 -1.94
CA ILE A 70 -8.46 10.39 -1.40
C ILE A 70 -8.48 10.39 0.14
N GLY A 71 -8.18 9.24 0.75
CA GLY A 71 -7.92 9.14 2.18
C GLY A 71 -6.56 9.72 2.56
N LEU A 72 -6.53 10.65 3.52
CA LEU A 72 -5.32 11.29 4.00
C LEU A 72 -4.92 10.70 5.36
N SER A 73 -3.85 9.90 5.37
CA SER A 73 -3.36 9.19 6.56
C SER A 73 -2.26 9.92 7.32
N GLY A 74 -1.74 11.03 6.79
CA GLY A 74 -0.56 11.70 7.34
C GLY A 74 0.75 10.97 7.06
N GLY A 75 0.73 9.99 6.15
CA GLY A 75 1.89 9.33 5.56
C GLY A 75 2.28 9.92 4.21
N VAL A 76 3.48 9.57 3.75
CA VAL A 76 4.06 10.14 2.52
C VAL A 76 3.32 9.74 1.24
N ASP A 77 2.79 8.52 1.18
CA ASP A 77 2.16 7.99 -0.03
C ASP A 77 0.85 8.73 -0.35
N SER A 78 -0.04 8.87 0.65
CA SER A 78 -1.29 9.62 0.49
C SER A 78 -1.06 11.11 0.27
N ALA A 79 -0.03 11.69 0.90
CA ALA A 79 0.33 13.09 0.70
C ALA A 79 0.84 13.38 -0.73
N LEU A 80 1.67 12.49 -1.29
CA LEU A 80 2.13 12.58 -2.68
C LEU A 80 0.98 12.38 -3.66
N ALA A 81 0.16 11.34 -3.47
CA ALA A 81 -0.97 11.07 -4.35
C ALA A 81 -1.99 12.23 -4.34
N ALA A 82 -2.20 12.90 -3.20
CA ALA A 82 -3.01 14.11 -3.12
C ALA A 82 -2.40 15.27 -3.90
N ALA A 83 -1.09 15.52 -3.77
CA ALA A 83 -0.40 16.58 -4.51
C ALA A 83 -0.47 16.36 -6.04
N LEU A 84 -0.21 15.13 -6.50
CA LEU A 84 -0.34 14.75 -7.91
C LEU A 84 -1.78 14.86 -8.42
N SER A 85 -2.76 14.53 -7.58
CA SER A 85 -4.18 14.70 -7.91
C SER A 85 -4.56 16.17 -8.08
N VAL A 86 -4.07 17.06 -7.21
CA VAL A 86 -4.27 18.50 -7.31
C VAL A 86 -3.66 19.05 -8.60
N GLU A 87 -2.44 18.65 -8.93
CA GLU A 87 -1.79 19.03 -10.19
C GLU A 87 -2.58 18.51 -11.42
N ALA A 88 -3.18 17.33 -11.31
CA ALA A 88 -3.95 16.72 -12.38
C ALA A 88 -5.29 17.42 -12.66
N VAL A 89 -6.07 17.76 -11.63
CA VAL A 89 -7.46 18.22 -11.81
C VAL A 89 -7.79 19.57 -11.21
N GLY A 90 -6.86 20.17 -10.47
CA GLY A 90 -7.09 21.35 -9.65
C GLY A 90 -7.72 21.01 -8.29
N LYS A 91 -7.36 21.78 -7.27
CA LYS A 91 -7.75 21.56 -5.87
C LYS A 91 -9.27 21.45 -5.64
N ASP A 92 -10.08 22.17 -6.41
CA ASP A 92 -11.55 22.19 -6.27
C ASP A 92 -12.21 20.87 -6.71
N LYS A 93 -11.45 19.97 -7.35
CA LYS A 93 -11.90 18.64 -7.78
C LYS A 93 -11.24 17.51 -6.99
N VAL A 94 -10.60 17.84 -5.87
CA VAL A 94 -9.98 16.87 -4.96
C VAL A 94 -10.63 17.02 -3.59
N LEU A 95 -11.22 15.93 -3.11
CA LEU A 95 -11.74 15.83 -1.75
C LEU A 95 -10.83 14.92 -0.91
N GLY A 96 -10.22 15.49 0.12
CA GLY A 96 -9.49 14.73 1.13
C GLY A 96 -10.42 14.18 2.21
N LEU A 97 -10.20 12.94 2.65
CA LEU A 97 -10.92 12.36 3.78
C LEU A 97 -9.96 12.04 4.93
N LEU A 98 -10.24 12.60 6.10
CA LEU A 98 -9.55 12.29 7.35
C LEU A 98 -10.40 11.24 8.07
N LEU A 99 -9.88 10.01 8.21
CA LEU A 99 -10.64 8.85 8.67
C LEU A 99 -10.02 8.20 9.93
N PRO A 100 -9.87 8.95 11.03
CA PRO A 100 -9.28 8.41 12.25
C PRO A 100 -10.22 7.42 12.93
N ASP A 101 -9.63 6.51 13.69
CA ASP A 101 -10.30 5.74 14.74
C ASP A 101 -9.69 6.08 16.10
N LYS A 102 -10.28 5.61 17.20
CA LYS A 102 -9.83 5.92 18.57
C LYS A 102 -8.39 5.51 18.90
N GLU A 103 -7.76 4.68 18.06
CA GLU A 103 -6.36 4.28 18.21
C GLU A 103 -5.44 4.92 17.16
N SER A 104 -5.98 5.74 16.25
CA SER A 104 -5.16 6.48 15.28
C SER A 104 -4.29 7.52 15.98
N SER A 105 -3.07 7.71 15.49
CA SER A 105 -2.16 8.71 16.02
C SER A 105 -2.71 10.14 15.85
N PRO A 106 -2.76 10.96 16.92
CA PRO A 106 -3.12 12.38 16.80
C PRO A 106 -2.19 13.14 15.85
N GLN A 107 -0.91 12.76 15.81
CA GLN A 107 0.09 13.36 14.94
C GLN A 107 -0.20 13.09 13.45
N SER A 108 -0.70 11.89 13.11
CA SER A 108 -1.13 11.57 11.75
C SER A 108 -2.23 12.53 11.27
N ALA A 109 -3.24 12.76 12.11
CA ALA A 109 -4.34 13.67 11.81
C ALA A 109 -3.87 15.13 11.66
N GLU A 110 -2.97 15.58 12.53
CA GLU A 110 -2.35 16.91 12.45
C GLU A 110 -1.62 17.11 11.12
N PHE A 111 -0.75 16.18 10.75
CA PHE A 111 0.06 16.26 9.53
C PHE A 111 -0.81 16.19 8.27
N ALA A 112 -1.79 15.28 8.25
CA ALA A 112 -2.75 15.17 7.16
C ALA A 112 -3.52 16.49 6.95
N SER A 113 -4.00 17.09 8.04
CA SER A 113 -4.74 18.36 7.99
C SER A 113 -3.86 19.52 7.52
N LYS A 114 -2.62 19.60 8.04
CA LYS A 114 -1.64 20.62 7.65
C LYS A 114 -1.28 20.52 6.16
N HIS A 115 -1.05 19.32 5.66
CA HIS A 115 -0.74 19.10 4.25
C HIS A 115 -1.94 19.41 3.34
N ALA A 116 -3.15 19.00 3.73
CA ALA A 116 -4.36 19.35 2.99
C ALA A 116 -4.58 20.87 2.91
N ALA A 117 -4.33 21.59 4.00
CA ALA A 117 -4.37 23.05 4.02
C ALA A 117 -3.31 23.68 3.09
N ALA A 118 -2.10 23.12 3.04
CA ALA A 118 -1.04 23.57 2.13
C ALA A 118 -1.42 23.36 0.64
N LEU A 119 -2.11 22.26 0.33
CA LEU A 119 -2.67 21.99 -1.01
C LEU A 119 -3.92 22.83 -1.34
N GLY A 120 -4.59 23.37 -0.31
CA GLY A 120 -5.82 24.12 -0.44
C GLY A 120 -7.03 23.28 -0.88
N ILE A 121 -7.03 21.99 -0.56
CA ILE A 121 -8.14 21.06 -0.88
C ILE A 121 -9.19 21.06 0.24
N GLU A 122 -10.43 20.77 -0.11
CA GLU A 122 -11.49 20.51 0.87
C GLU A 122 -11.22 19.19 1.60
N THR A 123 -11.49 19.14 2.90
CA THR A 123 -11.39 17.92 3.70
C THR A 123 -12.65 17.65 4.51
N ILE A 124 -13.03 16.37 4.61
CA ILE A 124 -14.07 15.91 5.53
C ILE A 124 -13.45 14.98 6.57
N LEU A 125 -13.74 15.26 7.84
CA LEU A 125 -13.38 14.39 8.96
C LEU A 125 -14.54 13.44 9.26
N VAL A 126 -14.26 12.14 9.24
CA VAL A 126 -15.22 11.10 9.65
C VAL A 126 -14.53 10.18 10.65
N ASP A 127 -14.95 10.27 11.91
CA ASP A 127 -14.54 9.29 12.93
C ASP A 127 -15.21 7.94 12.63
N ILE A 128 -14.40 6.93 12.31
CA ILE A 128 -14.89 5.59 11.98
C ILE A 128 -15.06 4.70 13.21
N THR A 129 -14.70 5.18 14.41
CA THR A 129 -14.79 4.43 15.67
C THR A 129 -16.16 3.81 15.89
N PRO A 130 -17.30 4.52 15.74
CA PRO A 130 -18.62 3.94 16.01
C PRO A 130 -18.95 2.74 15.13
N VAL A 131 -18.52 2.75 13.86
CA VAL A 131 -18.71 1.62 12.93
C VAL A 131 -17.88 0.42 13.35
N LEU A 132 -16.64 0.67 13.76
CA LEU A 132 -15.73 -0.39 14.21
C LEU A 132 -16.20 -1.02 15.53
N GLU A 133 -16.74 -0.22 16.44
CA GLU A 133 -17.35 -0.68 17.70
C GLU A 133 -18.62 -1.47 17.44
N ALA A 134 -19.52 -0.98 16.58
CA ALA A 134 -20.72 -1.71 16.18
C ALA A 134 -20.40 -3.07 15.53
N PHE A 135 -19.30 -3.15 14.76
CA PHE A 135 -18.80 -4.41 14.20
C PHE A 135 -18.12 -5.31 15.26
N GLY A 136 -17.86 -4.82 16.47
CA GLY A 136 -17.12 -5.51 17.52
C GLY A 136 -15.64 -5.73 17.18
N THR A 137 -15.04 -4.84 16.39
CA THR A 137 -13.65 -4.96 15.89
C THR A 137 -12.65 -5.02 17.04
N TYR A 138 -12.75 -4.08 17.98
CA TYR A 138 -11.87 -4.01 19.15
C TYR A 138 -12.09 -5.18 20.10
N GLU A 139 -13.35 -5.52 20.39
CA GLU A 139 -13.69 -6.64 21.27
C GLU A 139 -13.07 -7.97 20.77
N LYS A 140 -13.25 -8.27 19.48
CA LYS A 140 -12.70 -9.49 18.86
C LYS A 140 -11.17 -9.54 18.92
N ARG A 141 -10.50 -8.41 18.62
CA ARG A 141 -9.04 -8.32 18.74
C ARG A 141 -8.59 -8.48 20.19
N ASP A 142 -9.22 -7.76 21.10
CA ASP A 142 -8.84 -7.73 22.51
C ASP A 142 -9.05 -9.08 23.17
N ALA A 143 -10.06 -9.86 22.76
CA ALA A 143 -10.24 -11.24 23.19
C ALA A 143 -9.04 -12.12 22.79
N VAL A 144 -8.50 -11.94 21.58
CA VAL A 144 -7.29 -12.65 21.15
C VAL A 144 -6.08 -12.20 21.97
N VAL A 145 -5.91 -10.89 22.18
CA VAL A 145 -4.80 -10.36 23.00
C VAL A 145 -4.88 -10.91 24.43
N ARG A 146 -6.07 -10.89 25.06
CA ARG A 146 -6.29 -11.43 26.41
C ARG A 146 -6.09 -12.94 26.52
N SER A 147 -6.25 -13.68 25.42
CA SER A 147 -5.93 -15.12 25.42
C SER A 147 -4.44 -15.40 25.64
N VAL A 148 -3.57 -14.44 25.35
CA VAL A 148 -2.11 -14.54 25.54
C VAL A 148 -1.61 -13.68 26.69
N PHE A 149 -2.25 -12.54 26.93
CA PHE A 149 -1.93 -11.59 27.99
C PHE A 149 -3.21 -11.22 28.77
N PRO A 150 -3.63 -12.03 29.76
CA PRO A 150 -4.92 -11.87 30.43
C PRO A 150 -5.16 -10.52 31.11
N GLU A 151 -4.09 -9.80 31.46
CA GLU A 151 -4.14 -8.48 32.11
C GLU A 151 -4.43 -7.33 31.12
N TYR A 152 -4.45 -7.60 29.80
CA TYR A 152 -4.64 -6.58 28.78
C TYR A 152 -6.02 -5.90 28.93
N GLY A 153 -5.99 -4.58 29.07
CA GLY A 153 -7.19 -3.79 29.33
C GLY A 153 -7.05 -2.32 28.93
N PRO A 154 -7.92 -1.44 29.43
CA PRO A 154 -7.87 -0.01 29.15
C PRO A 154 -6.50 0.60 29.48
N GLY A 155 -5.98 1.46 28.60
CA GLY A 155 -4.69 2.13 28.77
C GLY A 155 -3.48 1.33 28.28
N TYR A 156 -3.65 0.05 27.92
CA TYR A 156 -2.59 -0.74 27.31
C TYR A 156 -2.44 -0.42 25.81
N GLY A 157 -1.20 -0.36 25.34
CA GLY A 157 -0.86 -0.37 23.93
C GLY A 157 -0.59 -1.79 23.44
N MET A 158 -0.82 -2.05 22.15
CA MET A 158 -0.42 -3.30 21.52
C MET A 158 0.09 -3.06 20.11
N LYS A 159 1.03 -3.89 19.66
CA LYS A 159 1.46 -4.02 18.27
C LYS A 159 1.81 -5.47 17.96
N ILE A 160 1.77 -5.83 16.69
CA ILE A 160 2.37 -7.08 16.21
C ILE A 160 3.53 -6.77 15.26
N THR A 161 4.55 -7.63 15.27
CA THR A 161 5.76 -7.50 14.45
C THR A 161 6.25 -8.84 13.92
N LEU A 162 7.06 -8.81 12.87
CA LEU A 162 7.83 -9.96 12.42
C LEU A 162 9.23 -9.95 13.07
N PRO A 163 9.94 -11.09 13.13
CA PRO A 163 11.29 -11.13 13.67
C PRO A 163 12.19 -10.16 12.88
N PRO A 164 12.91 -9.24 13.53
CA PRO A 164 13.74 -8.28 12.82
C PRO A 164 14.93 -8.95 12.15
N ASP A 165 15.65 -8.20 11.31
CA ASP A 165 16.99 -8.56 10.85
C ASP A 165 17.05 -9.83 9.98
N VAL A 166 16.16 -9.89 8.96
CA VAL A 166 16.08 -11.01 8.02
C VAL A 166 17.38 -11.25 7.23
N LEU A 167 18.22 -10.21 7.10
CA LEU A 167 19.51 -10.32 6.43
C LEU A 167 20.50 -11.16 7.24
N ASN A 168 20.51 -11.03 8.58
CA ASN A 168 21.51 -11.70 9.42
C ASN A 168 20.96 -12.89 10.21
N LYS A 169 19.64 -13.03 10.34
CA LYS A 169 19.01 -14.10 11.12
C LYS A 169 18.03 -14.89 10.26
N ASP A 170 18.28 -16.18 10.12
CA ASP A 170 17.29 -17.09 9.53
C ASP A 170 16.18 -17.30 10.56
N SER A 171 14.95 -16.88 10.23
CA SER A 171 13.81 -17.00 11.13
C SER A 171 12.56 -17.36 10.34
N LEU A 172 11.73 -18.20 10.94
CA LEU A 172 10.39 -18.46 10.41
C LEU A 172 9.53 -17.18 10.46
N ASN A 173 8.64 -17.03 9.50
CA ASN A 173 7.65 -15.96 9.48
C ASN A 173 6.53 -16.27 10.49
N PHE A 174 6.69 -15.78 11.72
CA PHE A 174 5.66 -15.79 12.75
C PHE A 174 5.52 -14.39 13.35
N PHE A 175 4.30 -14.00 13.71
CA PHE A 175 4.08 -12.72 14.37
C PHE A 175 4.36 -12.82 15.87
N THR A 176 4.96 -11.78 16.43
CA THR A 176 5.03 -11.55 17.86
C THR A 176 4.08 -10.43 18.24
N LEU A 177 3.37 -10.60 19.36
CA LEU A 177 2.58 -9.56 20.00
C LEU A 177 3.43 -8.89 21.06
N THR A 178 3.54 -7.56 20.99
CA THR A 178 4.07 -6.74 22.06
C THR A 178 2.91 -5.97 22.69
N VAL A 179 2.73 -6.14 23.99
CA VAL A 179 1.80 -5.37 24.83
C VAL A 179 2.62 -4.39 25.66
N VAL A 180 2.20 -3.13 25.71
CA VAL A 180 2.80 -2.08 26.52
C VAL A 180 1.79 -1.69 27.59
N ASP A 181 2.18 -1.81 28.86
CA ASP A 181 1.32 -1.44 29.98
C ASP A 181 1.25 0.09 30.17
N PRO A 182 0.31 0.60 30.99
CA PRO A 182 0.22 2.04 31.27
C PRO A 182 1.45 2.66 31.93
N GLY A 183 2.32 1.84 32.56
CA GLY A 183 3.60 2.26 33.13
C GLY A 183 4.75 2.28 32.11
N GLY A 184 4.51 1.83 30.87
CA GLY A 184 5.49 1.75 29.79
C GLY A 184 6.28 0.44 29.73
N ALA A 185 6.01 -0.55 30.59
CA ALA A 185 6.68 -1.84 30.51
C ALA A 185 6.12 -2.65 29.32
N ALA A 186 7.00 -3.31 28.58
CA ALA A 186 6.65 -4.06 27.38
C ALA A 186 6.84 -5.56 27.57
N HIS A 187 5.82 -6.34 27.21
CA HIS A 187 5.84 -7.79 27.22
C HIS A 187 5.65 -8.31 25.80
N THR A 188 6.57 -9.16 25.32
CA THR A 188 6.52 -9.71 23.97
C THR A 188 6.36 -11.21 23.98
N VAL A 189 5.40 -11.70 23.20
CA VAL A 189 5.03 -13.12 23.12
C VAL A 189 4.87 -13.54 21.66
N ARG A 190 5.21 -14.79 21.33
CA ARG A 190 4.95 -15.34 20.00
C ARG A 190 3.46 -15.69 19.87
N LEU A 191 2.85 -15.32 18.74
CA LEU A 191 1.49 -15.70 18.41
C LEU A 191 1.43 -17.03 17.66
N SER A 192 0.36 -17.79 17.89
CA SER A 192 -0.05 -18.85 16.97
C SER A 192 -0.58 -18.24 15.66
N PRO A 193 -0.67 -19.03 14.56
CA PRO A 193 -1.27 -18.56 13.31
C PRO A 193 -2.70 -18.03 13.50
N ASP A 194 -3.54 -18.74 14.25
CA ASP A 194 -4.94 -18.34 14.49
C ASP A 194 -5.03 -17.03 15.28
N GLN A 195 -4.17 -16.84 16.27
CA GLN A 195 -4.11 -15.59 17.04
C GLN A 195 -3.65 -14.42 16.18
N ALA A 196 -2.61 -14.61 15.37
CA ALA A 196 -2.17 -13.58 14.44
C ALA A 196 -3.28 -13.21 13.43
N GLN A 197 -3.96 -14.21 12.87
CA GLN A 197 -5.08 -14.01 11.95
C GLN A 197 -6.23 -13.25 12.61
N GLY A 198 -6.56 -13.54 13.87
CA GLY A 198 -7.61 -12.82 14.60
C GLY A 198 -7.30 -11.32 14.75
N ILE A 199 -6.04 -10.97 15.05
CA ILE A 199 -5.61 -9.56 15.14
C ILE A 199 -5.60 -8.91 13.75
N ILE A 200 -5.04 -9.59 12.74
CA ILE A 200 -4.99 -9.09 11.36
C ILE A 200 -6.40 -8.88 10.80
N ALA A 201 -7.36 -9.76 11.10
CA ALA A 201 -8.75 -9.60 10.68
C ALA A 201 -9.35 -8.29 11.21
N ALA A 202 -9.09 -7.94 12.48
CA ALA A 202 -9.53 -6.67 13.05
C ALA A 202 -8.85 -5.46 12.37
N THR A 203 -7.55 -5.53 12.12
CA THR A 203 -6.81 -4.51 11.36
C THR A 203 -7.38 -4.32 9.95
N CYS A 204 -7.67 -5.42 9.23
CA CYS A 204 -8.28 -5.37 7.91
C CYS A 204 -9.67 -4.72 7.92
N THR A 205 -10.48 -4.96 8.95
CA THR A 205 -11.79 -4.30 9.10
C THR A 205 -11.64 -2.78 9.15
N LYS A 206 -10.64 -2.25 9.88
CA LYS A 206 -10.36 -0.79 9.89
C LYS A 206 -10.16 -0.23 8.49
N HIS A 207 -9.32 -0.88 7.68
CA HIS A 207 -9.06 -0.45 6.29
C HIS A 207 -10.33 -0.50 5.42
N ARG A 208 -11.14 -1.55 5.55
CA ARG A 208 -12.40 -1.70 4.80
C ARG A 208 -13.43 -0.65 5.18
N THR A 209 -13.52 -0.26 6.44
CA THR A 209 -14.39 0.84 6.86
C THR A 209 -13.96 2.18 6.26
N ARG A 210 -12.64 2.42 6.13
CA ARG A 210 -12.14 3.61 5.42
C ARG A 210 -12.52 3.59 3.95
N MET A 211 -12.33 2.45 3.27
CA MET A 211 -12.75 2.25 1.88
C MET A 211 -14.24 2.54 1.68
N MET A 212 -15.11 2.00 2.54
CA MET A 212 -16.56 2.26 2.46
C MET A 212 -16.88 3.75 2.53
N THR A 213 -16.18 4.49 3.39
CA THR A 213 -16.37 5.94 3.52
C THR A 213 -15.89 6.67 2.26
N GLN A 214 -14.72 6.29 1.71
CA GLN A 214 -14.22 6.85 0.45
C GLN A 214 -15.21 6.67 -0.70
N TYR A 215 -15.72 5.46 -0.90
CA TYR A 215 -16.68 5.20 -1.98
C TYR A 215 -18.03 5.90 -1.77
N TYR A 216 -18.50 6.06 -0.53
CA TYR A 216 -19.71 6.86 -0.27
C TYR A 216 -19.57 8.28 -0.83
N HIS A 217 -18.43 8.95 -0.56
CA HIS A 217 -18.18 10.29 -1.07
C HIS A 217 -17.92 10.29 -2.59
N ALA A 218 -17.20 9.30 -3.11
CA ALA A 218 -16.89 9.20 -4.53
C ALA A 218 -18.15 9.03 -5.38
N GLU A 219 -19.06 8.13 -4.99
CA GLU A 219 -20.33 7.92 -5.70
C GLU A 219 -21.23 9.16 -5.64
N ARG A 220 -21.33 9.81 -4.47
CA ARG A 220 -22.12 11.04 -4.30
C ARG A 220 -21.65 12.18 -5.22
N LEU A 221 -20.34 12.26 -5.48
CA LEU A 221 -19.73 13.33 -6.27
C LEU A 221 -19.47 12.93 -7.73
N ASN A 222 -19.67 11.66 -8.09
CA ASN A 222 -19.19 11.05 -9.33
C ASN A 222 -17.67 11.24 -9.53
N TYR A 223 -16.90 10.96 -8.48
CA TYR A 223 -15.43 11.05 -8.42
C TYR A 223 -14.82 9.63 -8.44
N LEU A 224 -13.51 9.53 -8.70
CA LEU A 224 -12.74 8.29 -8.51
C LEU A 224 -12.20 8.22 -7.08
N VAL A 225 -12.05 7.03 -6.54
CA VAL A 225 -11.21 6.78 -5.36
C VAL A 225 -9.77 6.58 -5.81
N CYS A 226 -8.87 7.45 -5.35
CA CYS A 226 -7.43 7.35 -5.61
C CYS A 226 -6.74 6.54 -4.51
N GLY A 227 -6.06 5.47 -4.91
CA GLY A 227 -5.18 4.69 -4.06
C GLY A 227 -3.82 5.31 -3.85
N THR A 228 -3.07 4.68 -2.95
CA THR A 228 -1.80 5.18 -2.42
C THR A 228 -0.78 4.06 -2.23
N THR A 229 -1.05 2.86 -2.75
CA THR A 229 -0.13 1.73 -2.62
C THR A 229 1.07 1.97 -3.51
N ASN A 230 2.29 1.86 -2.94
CA ASN A 230 3.53 1.94 -3.72
C ASN A 230 4.03 0.55 -4.16
N LYS A 231 5.06 0.50 -4.99
CA LYS A 231 5.59 -0.74 -5.57
C LYS A 231 6.10 -1.73 -4.53
N SER A 232 6.78 -1.25 -3.49
CA SER A 232 7.30 -2.09 -2.40
C SER A 232 6.16 -2.81 -1.67
N GLU A 233 5.07 -2.11 -1.40
CA GLU A 233 3.84 -2.67 -0.83
C GLU A 233 3.13 -3.61 -1.81
N ALA A 234 2.93 -3.18 -3.05
CA ALA A 234 2.23 -3.96 -4.07
C ALA A 234 2.91 -5.30 -4.34
N LEU A 235 4.24 -5.29 -4.53
CA LEU A 235 5.05 -6.50 -4.78
C LEU A 235 4.99 -7.46 -3.60
N GLN A 236 5.03 -6.95 -2.38
CA GLN A 236 5.07 -7.80 -1.18
C GLN A 236 3.66 -8.16 -0.65
N GLY A 237 2.61 -7.48 -1.13
CA GLY A 237 1.24 -7.68 -0.66
C GLY A 237 0.94 -7.01 0.68
N LEU A 238 1.58 -5.87 0.96
CA LEU A 238 1.27 -5.02 2.13
C LEU A 238 0.13 -4.05 1.78
N PHE A 239 -1.06 -4.58 1.59
CA PHE A 239 -2.30 -3.81 1.45
C PHE A 239 -3.50 -4.72 1.73
N VAL A 240 -4.63 -4.15 2.11
CA VAL A 240 -5.86 -4.91 2.35
C VAL A 240 -6.69 -4.92 1.07
N LYS A 241 -6.92 -6.11 0.51
CA LYS A 241 -7.88 -6.29 -0.59
C LYS A 241 -9.26 -5.81 -0.17
N TYR A 242 -9.85 -4.90 -0.96
CA TYR A 242 -11.10 -4.18 -0.65
C TYR A 242 -11.02 -3.31 0.61
N GLY A 243 -9.81 -2.97 1.07
CA GLY A 243 -9.55 -1.93 2.07
C GLY A 243 -8.83 -0.77 1.38
N ASP A 244 -7.61 -0.48 1.79
CA ASP A 244 -6.74 0.49 1.12
C ASP A 244 -6.42 0.10 -0.34
N GLY A 245 -6.41 -1.19 -0.69
CA GLY A 245 -6.33 -1.64 -2.09
C GLY A 245 -7.69 -1.75 -2.81
N GLY A 246 -8.78 -1.27 -2.19
CA GLY A 246 -10.08 -1.14 -2.83
C GLY A 246 -10.26 0.27 -3.39
N VAL A 247 -9.77 0.49 -4.60
CA VAL A 247 -9.69 1.82 -5.24
C VAL A 247 -9.91 1.71 -6.75
N ASP A 248 -10.12 2.85 -7.42
CA ASP A 248 -10.30 2.88 -8.87
C ASP A 248 -8.97 3.05 -9.63
N ILE A 249 -7.99 3.75 -9.03
CA ILE A 249 -6.66 3.98 -9.61
C ILE A 249 -5.56 3.87 -8.54
N GLU A 250 -4.37 3.44 -8.95
CA GLU A 250 -3.16 3.42 -8.13
C GLU A 250 -2.02 4.17 -8.85
N PRO A 251 -1.94 5.51 -8.72
CA PRO A 251 -1.05 6.33 -9.54
C PRO A 251 0.43 6.18 -9.20
N ILE A 252 0.77 5.57 -8.07
CA ILE A 252 2.14 5.44 -7.56
C ILE A 252 2.58 3.98 -7.33
N ALA A 253 1.78 2.99 -7.76
CA ALA A 253 2.08 1.57 -7.54
C ALA A 253 3.31 1.04 -8.30
N HIS A 254 3.87 1.82 -9.24
CA HIS A 254 5.12 1.51 -9.91
C HIS A 254 6.36 2.15 -9.26
N LEU A 255 6.19 3.00 -8.24
CA LEU A 255 7.29 3.66 -7.54
C LEU A 255 7.67 2.91 -6.27
N PHE A 256 8.95 2.68 -6.03
CA PHE A 256 9.43 2.21 -4.74
C PHE A 256 9.28 3.28 -3.64
N LYS A 257 9.29 2.91 -2.35
CA LYS A 257 9.06 3.88 -1.26
C LYS A 257 10.10 5.01 -1.24
N THR A 258 11.36 4.70 -1.53
CA THR A 258 12.44 5.69 -1.69
C THR A 258 12.16 6.69 -2.82
N GLN A 259 11.60 6.22 -3.93
CA GLN A 259 11.16 7.05 -5.06
C GLN A 259 9.95 7.91 -4.68
N VAL A 260 8.98 7.35 -3.94
CA VAL A 260 7.85 8.09 -3.38
C VAL A 260 8.32 9.24 -2.51
N ARG A 261 9.29 9.02 -1.60
CA ARG A 261 9.85 10.09 -0.77
C ARG A 261 10.52 11.20 -1.59
N ALA A 262 11.31 10.81 -2.61
CA ALA A 262 11.98 11.78 -3.49
C ALA A 262 10.97 12.62 -4.28
N LEU A 263 9.94 11.98 -4.84
CA LEU A 263 8.90 12.66 -5.61
C LEU A 263 7.99 13.51 -4.71
N ALA A 264 7.68 13.05 -3.48
CA ALA A 264 6.93 13.82 -2.49
C ALA A 264 7.62 15.14 -2.16
N ALA A 265 8.93 15.12 -1.91
CA ALA A 265 9.72 16.32 -1.68
C ALA A 265 9.69 17.27 -2.89
N HIS A 266 9.79 16.73 -4.11
CA HIS A 266 9.70 17.52 -5.34
C HIS A 266 8.33 18.17 -5.53
N MET A 267 7.25 17.45 -5.21
CA MET A 267 5.86 17.91 -5.31
C MET A 267 5.44 18.83 -4.15
N GLY A 268 6.37 19.24 -3.27
CA GLY A 268 6.08 20.18 -2.18
C GLY A 268 5.31 19.56 -1.01
N VAL A 269 5.37 18.25 -0.81
CA VAL A 269 4.86 17.62 0.41
C VAL A 269 5.62 18.16 1.62
N ILE A 270 4.89 18.47 2.70
CA ILE A 270 5.46 19.12 3.87
C ILE A 270 6.62 18.31 4.49
N PRO A 271 7.70 18.96 4.98
CA PRO A 271 8.88 18.28 5.50
C PRO A 271 8.59 17.27 6.62
N GLU A 272 7.59 17.55 7.46
CA GLU A 272 7.18 16.68 8.57
C GLU A 272 6.67 15.33 8.09
N ILE A 273 6.00 15.27 6.92
CA ILE A 273 5.55 14.02 6.32
C ILE A 273 6.70 13.32 5.60
N VAL A 274 7.53 14.05 4.85
CA VAL A 274 8.65 13.48 4.09
C VAL A 274 9.68 12.82 5.01
N GLY A 275 9.95 13.42 6.17
CA GLY A 275 10.92 12.92 7.16
C GLY A 275 10.36 11.88 8.14
N ARG A 276 9.06 11.59 8.11
CA ARG A 276 8.43 10.65 9.05
C ARG A 276 8.73 9.20 8.66
N PRO A 277 9.12 8.34 9.61
CA PRO A 277 9.20 6.90 9.37
C PRO A 277 7.86 6.31 8.91
N PRO A 278 7.81 5.48 7.84
CA PRO A 278 6.59 4.82 7.40
C PRO A 278 5.97 3.95 8.51
N CYS A 279 4.66 4.07 8.68
CA CYS A 279 3.90 3.47 9.76
C CYS A 279 2.49 3.11 9.26
N PRO A 280 1.95 1.94 9.63
CA PRO A 280 0.61 1.53 9.21
C PRO A 280 -0.50 2.28 9.96
N ASP A 281 -0.20 2.89 11.12
CA ASP A 281 -1.14 3.61 12.00
C ASP A 281 -2.43 2.82 12.34
N THR A 282 -2.28 1.50 12.52
CA THR A 282 -3.39 0.56 12.74
C THR A 282 -3.43 -0.08 14.12
N TYR A 283 -2.36 0.09 14.89
CA TYR A 283 -2.14 -0.50 16.21
C TYR A 283 -2.06 0.60 17.27
N SER A 284 -2.45 0.29 18.51
CA SER A 284 -2.46 1.27 19.60
C SER A 284 -1.07 1.58 20.15
N ALA A 285 -0.06 0.72 19.90
CA ALA A 285 1.34 1.02 20.17
C ALA A 285 2.08 1.40 18.87
N PRO A 286 3.05 2.34 18.91
CA PRO A 286 3.83 2.74 17.74
C PRO A 286 4.60 1.58 17.11
N VAL A 287 4.49 1.45 15.79
CA VAL A 287 5.22 0.48 14.97
C VAL A 287 5.47 1.04 13.58
N THR A 288 6.61 0.70 12.99
CA THR A 288 6.95 1.06 11.60
C THR A 288 6.66 -0.08 10.64
N ASP A 289 6.52 0.21 9.35
CA ASP A 289 6.39 -0.83 8.31
C ASP A 289 7.64 -1.73 8.27
N GLU A 290 8.81 -1.19 8.62
CA GLU A 290 10.06 -1.92 8.73
C GLU A 290 10.02 -2.95 9.87
N GLU A 291 9.48 -2.60 11.04
CA GLU A 291 9.31 -3.52 12.18
C GLU A 291 8.21 -4.55 11.94
N TRP A 292 7.06 -4.09 11.43
CA TRP A 292 5.86 -4.91 11.33
C TRP A 292 5.94 -5.91 10.19
N TYR A 293 6.45 -5.49 9.02
CA TYR A 293 6.28 -6.26 7.79
C TYR A 293 7.58 -6.46 7.00
N PHE A 294 8.34 -5.41 6.71
CA PHE A 294 9.46 -5.51 5.75
C PHE A 294 10.75 -6.04 6.34
N ARG A 295 10.95 -5.93 7.67
CA ARG A 295 12.07 -6.51 8.44
C ARG A 295 13.45 -5.96 8.07
N MET A 296 13.50 -4.86 7.31
CA MET A 296 14.72 -4.14 6.93
C MET A 296 14.40 -2.68 6.52
N PRO A 297 15.41 -1.79 6.52
CA PRO A 297 15.24 -0.41 6.07
C PRO A 297 14.87 -0.27 4.59
N PHE A 298 14.04 0.72 4.25
CA PHE A 298 13.57 0.93 2.87
C PHE A 298 14.69 1.16 1.86
N GLU A 299 15.78 1.83 2.25
CA GLU A 299 16.95 2.08 1.39
C GLU A 299 17.60 0.78 0.90
N GLN A 300 17.57 -0.27 1.73
CA GLN A 300 18.06 -1.60 1.34
C GLN A 300 16.96 -2.42 0.68
N LEU A 301 15.74 -2.38 1.23
CA LEU A 301 14.58 -3.11 0.73
C LEU A 301 14.34 -2.83 -0.75
N ASP A 302 14.24 -1.57 -1.14
CA ASP A 302 13.83 -1.18 -2.49
C ASP A 302 14.86 -1.61 -3.54
N LEU A 303 16.16 -1.46 -3.23
CA LEU A 303 17.24 -1.94 -4.10
C LEU A 303 17.25 -3.46 -4.23
N LEU A 304 17.01 -4.19 -3.14
CA LEU A 304 16.93 -5.65 -3.18
C LEU A 304 15.67 -6.15 -3.88
N LEU A 305 14.52 -5.47 -3.72
CA LEU A 305 13.29 -5.79 -4.45
C LEU A 305 13.45 -5.53 -5.95
N TYR A 306 14.08 -4.42 -6.34
CA TYR A 306 14.45 -4.18 -7.74
C TYR A 306 15.33 -5.30 -8.28
N ALA A 307 16.40 -5.65 -7.56
CA ALA A 307 17.33 -6.68 -7.97
C ALA A 307 16.65 -8.06 -8.10
N TRP A 308 15.71 -8.37 -7.20
CA TRP A 308 14.91 -9.58 -7.22
C TRP A 308 13.99 -9.64 -8.44
N GLU A 309 13.25 -8.56 -8.73
CA GLU A 309 12.33 -8.46 -9.87
C GLU A 309 13.08 -8.50 -11.21
N ALA A 310 14.18 -7.73 -11.31
CA ALA A 310 15.03 -7.67 -12.50
C ALA A 310 15.95 -8.89 -12.66
N LYS A 311 15.93 -9.84 -11.72
CA LYS A 311 16.75 -11.07 -11.71
C LYS A 311 18.25 -10.79 -11.85
N VAL A 312 18.73 -9.75 -11.16
CA VAL A 312 20.15 -9.38 -11.15
C VAL A 312 20.99 -10.53 -10.58
N PRO A 313 22.16 -10.86 -11.16
CA PRO A 313 23.03 -11.90 -10.62
C PRO A 313 23.49 -11.62 -9.18
N LEU A 314 23.45 -12.63 -8.30
CA LEU A 314 23.85 -12.50 -6.89
C LEU A 314 25.26 -11.89 -6.69
N PRO A 315 26.30 -12.24 -7.47
CA PRO A 315 27.63 -11.64 -7.30
C PRO A 315 27.63 -10.12 -7.56
N GLU A 316 26.79 -9.65 -8.49
CA GLU A 316 26.66 -8.23 -8.81
C GLU A 316 25.96 -7.49 -7.66
N ILE A 317 24.87 -8.05 -7.14
CA ILE A 317 24.15 -7.50 -5.98
C ILE A 317 25.09 -7.45 -4.77
N ALA A 318 25.82 -8.54 -4.49
CA ALA A 318 26.77 -8.64 -3.38
C ALA A 318 27.83 -7.54 -3.44
N ARG A 319 28.41 -7.32 -4.64
CA ARG A 319 29.40 -6.26 -4.88
C ARG A 319 28.82 -4.87 -4.65
N VAL A 320 27.63 -4.58 -5.20
CA VAL A 320 27.03 -3.23 -5.15
C VAL A 320 26.49 -2.90 -3.75
N MET A 321 25.85 -3.87 -3.10
CA MET A 321 25.21 -3.68 -1.79
C MET A 321 26.19 -3.87 -0.62
N GLY A 322 27.34 -4.51 -0.84
CA GLY A 322 28.26 -4.87 0.24
C GLY A 322 27.70 -5.96 1.15
N LEU A 323 26.90 -6.88 0.59
CA LEU A 323 26.26 -7.98 1.31
C LEU A 323 26.84 -9.32 0.87
N ALA A 324 26.87 -10.29 1.77
CA ALA A 324 27.15 -11.68 1.42
C ALA A 324 25.98 -12.28 0.62
N GLU A 325 26.27 -13.17 -0.32
CA GLU A 325 25.23 -13.83 -1.13
C GLU A 325 24.17 -14.53 -0.28
N ASP A 326 24.54 -15.10 0.87
CA ASP A 326 23.59 -15.76 1.75
C ASP A 326 22.62 -14.79 2.43
N GLN A 327 23.05 -13.54 2.69
CA GLN A 327 22.14 -12.49 3.17
C GLN A 327 21.12 -12.14 2.08
N ILE A 328 21.57 -12.03 0.82
CA ILE A 328 20.70 -11.73 -0.32
C ILE A 328 19.72 -12.89 -0.56
N LYS A 329 20.20 -14.14 -0.53
CA LYS A 329 19.33 -15.34 -0.65
C LYS A 329 18.27 -15.36 0.45
N ARG A 330 18.59 -15.00 1.69
CA ARG A 330 17.60 -14.89 2.78
C ARG A 330 16.52 -13.85 2.48
N ALA A 331 16.90 -12.65 2.04
CA ALA A 331 15.94 -11.63 1.62
C ALA A 331 15.05 -12.12 0.47
N PHE A 332 15.64 -12.75 -0.55
CA PHE A 332 14.89 -13.23 -1.71
C PHE A 332 13.91 -14.36 -1.36
N ARG A 333 14.26 -15.24 -0.40
CA ARG A 333 13.32 -16.23 0.14
C ARG A 333 12.13 -15.57 0.82
N ASP A 334 12.36 -14.55 1.64
CA ASP A 334 11.29 -13.77 2.29
C ASP A 334 10.40 -13.06 1.24
N PHE A 335 11.00 -12.40 0.25
CA PHE A 335 10.27 -11.72 -0.82
C PHE A 335 9.41 -12.67 -1.63
N THR A 336 9.98 -13.82 -2.02
CA THR A 336 9.28 -14.85 -2.79
C THR A 336 8.13 -15.44 -1.98
N SER A 337 8.34 -15.69 -0.69
CA SER A 337 7.30 -16.21 0.20
C SER A 337 6.14 -15.23 0.35
N LYS A 338 6.42 -13.94 0.60
CA LYS A 338 5.38 -12.90 0.71
C LYS A 338 4.68 -12.67 -0.61
N HIS A 339 5.42 -12.55 -1.71
CA HIS A 339 4.85 -12.36 -3.04
C HIS A 339 3.88 -13.49 -3.40
N ASN A 340 4.30 -14.75 -3.24
CA ASN A 340 3.47 -15.89 -3.61
C ASN A 340 2.25 -16.04 -2.70
N THR A 341 2.39 -15.87 -1.38
CA THR A 341 1.26 -16.03 -0.45
C THR A 341 0.22 -14.91 -0.57
N THR A 342 0.61 -13.76 -1.14
CA THR A 342 -0.27 -12.59 -1.34
C THR A 342 -0.70 -12.39 -2.79
N GLU A 343 -0.37 -13.30 -3.71
CA GLU A 343 -0.68 -13.16 -5.14
C GLU A 343 -2.16 -12.90 -5.39
N HIS A 344 -3.02 -13.60 -4.65
CA HIS A 344 -4.47 -13.45 -4.76
C HIS A 344 -5.00 -12.04 -4.42
N LEU A 345 -4.22 -11.20 -3.72
CA LEU A 345 -4.60 -9.82 -3.42
C LEU A 345 -4.59 -8.95 -4.69
N ARG A 346 -3.68 -9.24 -5.62
CA ARG A 346 -3.47 -8.50 -6.88
C ARG A 346 -4.34 -8.97 -8.04
N GLN A 347 -5.13 -10.02 -7.84
CA GLN A 347 -5.92 -10.66 -8.90
C GLN A 347 -7.40 -10.32 -8.76
N PHE A 348 -8.08 -10.20 -9.91
CA PHE A 348 -9.54 -10.26 -9.92
C PHE A 348 -10.03 -11.59 -9.34
N PRO A 349 -11.22 -11.63 -8.71
CA PRO A 349 -11.84 -12.89 -8.32
C PRO A 349 -11.87 -13.87 -9.53
N PRO A 350 -11.39 -15.11 -9.38
CA PRO A 350 -11.50 -16.09 -10.45
C PRO A 350 -12.96 -16.25 -10.86
N SER A 351 -13.25 -16.08 -12.14
CA SER A 351 -14.57 -16.27 -12.73
C SER A 351 -14.56 -17.43 -13.72
N LEU A 352 -15.61 -18.24 -13.68
CA LEU A 352 -15.85 -19.25 -14.71
C LEU A 352 -16.41 -18.51 -15.95
N GLY A 353 -15.66 -18.53 -17.05
CA GLY A 353 -16.07 -18.00 -18.34
C GLY A 353 -16.87 -19.00 -19.15
#